data_AF-A0A6M1LVH1-F1
#
_entry.id   AF-A0A6M1LVH1-F1
#
_cell.length_a   1.000
_cell.length_b   1.000
_cell.length_c   1.000
_cell.angle_alpha   90.00
_cell.angle_beta   90.00
_cell.angle_gamma   90.00
#
_symmetry.space_group_name_H-M   'P 1'
#
loop_
_entity.id
_entity.type
_entity.pdbx_description
1 polymer ?
#
loop_
_entity_poly.entity_id
_entity_poly.type
_entity_poly.pdbx_seq_one_letter_code
_entity_poly.pdbx_strand_id
1 'polypeptide(L)' 'LGGGLVPGSAVLLGGHPGAGKSTLLLQTACKLAQERSSIYVTGEESLSQVAMRAHRLQLPTQGLKMLAETSVETILAV' A
#
# COMPACT_ATOMS: atom_id res chain seq x y z
N LEU A 1 6.91 15.78 -0.81
CA LEU A 1 6.25 15.72 0.52
C LEU A 1 6.72 16.80 1.50
N GLY A 2 7.81 17.55 1.24
CA GLY A 2 8.15 18.73 2.06
C GLY A 2 8.31 18.45 3.56
N GLY A 3 8.75 17.24 3.94
CA GLY A 3 8.89 16.81 5.33
C GLY A 3 8.14 15.51 5.68
N GLY A 4 7.10 15.12 4.92
CA GLY A 4 6.42 13.83 5.13
C GLY A 4 4.97 13.80 4.68
N LEU A 5 4.25 12.74 5.05
CA LEU A 5 2.80 12.64 4.84
C LEU A 5 2.07 13.52 5.86
N VAL A 6 1.18 14.40 5.38
CA VAL A 6 0.36 15.26 6.22
C VAL A 6 -0.91 14.50 6.63
N PRO A 7 -1.27 14.42 7.92
CA PRO A 7 -2.51 13.80 8.36
C PRO A 7 -3.75 14.45 7.72
N GLY A 8 -4.76 13.65 7.35
CA GLY A 8 -5.98 14.16 6.71
C GLY A 8 -5.80 14.66 5.27
N SER A 9 -4.67 14.35 4.63
CA SER A 9 -4.41 14.68 3.23
C SER A 9 -4.54 13.48 2.30
N ALA A 10 -4.71 13.75 1.00
CA ALA A 10 -4.62 12.76 -0.05
C ALA A 10 -3.41 13.08 -0.95
N VAL A 11 -2.68 12.05 -1.37
CA VAL A 11 -1.52 12.17 -2.26
C VAL A 11 -1.75 11.28 -3.47
N LEU A 12 -1.71 11.87 -4.67
CA LEU A 12 -1.82 11.14 -5.93
C LEU A 12 -0.42 10.84 -6.49
N LEU A 13 -0.14 9.56 -6.74
CA LEU A 13 1.08 9.12 -7.42
C LEU A 13 0.78 8.78 -8.88
N GLY A 14 1.05 9.74 -9.78
CA GLY A 14 0.93 9.55 -11.22
C GLY A 14 2.18 8.95 -11.86
N GLY A 15 2.03 8.37 -13.06
CA GLY A 15 3.15 7.86 -13.86
C GLY A 15 2.74 6.76 -14.84
N HIS A 16 3.59 6.45 -15.80
CA HIS A 16 3.33 5.43 -16.83
C HIS A 16 3.16 4.01 -16.24
N PRO A 17 2.43 3.10 -16.91
CA PRO A 17 2.44 1.68 -16.57
C PRO A 17 3.88 1.14 -16.50
N GLY A 18 4.19 0.32 -15.50
CA GLY A 18 5.55 -0.20 -15.30
C GLY A 18 6.55 0.76 -14.61
N ALA A 19 6.20 2.03 -14.36
CA ALA A 19 7.08 3.00 -13.69
C ALA A 19 7.38 2.68 -12.20
N GLY A 20 6.91 1.55 -11.67
CA GLY A 20 7.19 1.14 -10.28
C GLY A 20 6.28 1.76 -9.21
N LYS A 21 5.16 2.40 -9.58
CA LYS A 21 4.23 3.06 -8.64
C LYS A 21 3.78 2.14 -7.50
N SER A 22 3.24 0.96 -7.82
CA SER A 22 2.78 0.00 -6.81
C SER A 22 3.94 -0.54 -5.97
N THR A 23 5.15 -0.62 -6.53
CA THR A 23 6.35 -1.05 -5.78
C THR A 23 6.72 0.00 -4.74
N LEU A 24 6.75 1.28 -5.13
CA LEU A 24 7.03 2.38 -4.21
C LEU A 24 5.96 2.49 -3.11
N LEU A 25 4.68 2.35 -3.46
CA LEU A 25 3.58 2.36 -2.50
C LEU A 25 3.66 1.19 -1.51
N LEU A 26 3.94 -0.02 -1.99
CA LEU A 26 4.10 -1.19 -1.11
C LEU A 26 5.29 -1.01 -0.14
N GLN A 27 6.43 -0.53 -0.62
CA GLN A 27 7.59 -0.22 0.22
C GLN A 27 7.27 0.85 1.27
N THR A 28 6.53 1.89 0.88
CA THR A 28 6.13 2.97 1.77
C THR A 28 5.15 2.47 2.83
N ALA A 29 4.14 1.69 2.43
CA ALA A 29 3.13 1.14 3.32
C ALA A 29 3.73 0.16 4.34
N CYS A 30 4.61 -0.75 3.91
CA CYS A 30 5.32 -1.67 4.82
C CYS A 30 6.15 -0.92 5.88
N LYS A 31 6.84 0.15 5.49
CA LYS A 31 7.60 1.00 6.42
C LYS A 31 6.69 1.75 7.38
N LEU A 32 5.62 2.37 6.88
CA LEU A 32 4.65 3.08 7.72
C LEU A 32 3.95 2.15 8.72
N ALA A 33 3.67 0.91 8.30
CA ALA A 33 3.06 -0.10 9.14
C ALA A 33 3.87 -0.48 10.39
N GLN A 34 5.18 -0.18 10.41
CA GLN A 34 6.02 -0.41 11.59
C GLN A 34 5.72 0.59 12.72
N GLU A 35 5.19 1.76 12.39
CA GLU A 35 4.98 2.85 13.35
C GLU A 35 3.51 3.24 13.49
N ARG A 36 2.69 2.95 12.47
CA ARG A 36 1.31 3.42 12.36
C ARG A 36 0.42 2.33 11.79
N SER A 37 -0.80 2.23 12.30
CA SER A 37 -1.81 1.36 11.69
C SER A 37 -2.00 1.77 10.22
N SER A 38 -1.74 0.82 9.32
CA SER A 38 -1.71 1.05 7.88
C SER A 38 -2.44 -0.08 7.17
N ILE A 39 -3.23 0.27 6.15
CA ILE A 39 -3.89 -0.67 5.26
C ILE A 39 -3.42 -0.44 3.82
N TYR A 40 -3.02 -1.51 3.14
CA TYR A 40 -2.75 -1.51 1.71
C TYR A 40 -3.93 -2.15 0.98
N VAL A 41 -4.67 -1.34 0.22
CA VAL A 41 -5.83 -1.79 -0.56
C VAL A 41 -5.46 -1.82 -2.03
N THR A 42 -5.80 -2.89 -2.74
CA THR A 42 -5.60 -3.03 -4.18
C THR A 42 -6.85 -3.58 -4.86
N GLY A 43 -7.19 -3.02 -6.02
CA GLY A 43 -8.22 -3.56 -6.90
C GLY A 43 -7.68 -4.26 -8.15
N GLU A 44 -6.36 -4.18 -8.40
CA GLU A 44 -5.73 -4.69 -9.64
C GLU A 44 -4.98 -6.01 -9.42
N GLU A 45 -4.51 -6.27 -8.20
CA GLU A 45 -3.64 -7.41 -7.88
C GLU A 45 -4.24 -8.25 -6.75
N SER A 46 -4.05 -9.57 -6.80
CA SER A 46 -4.42 -10.45 -5.70
C SER A 46 -3.46 -10.32 -4.51
N LEU A 47 -3.92 -10.66 -3.30
CA LEU A 47 -3.08 -10.63 -2.09
C LEU A 47 -1.83 -11.50 -2.20
N SER A 48 -1.91 -12.64 -2.87
CA SER A 48 -0.77 -13.54 -3.08
C SER A 48 0.31 -12.90 -3.97
N GLN A 49 -0.08 -12.17 -5.02
CA GLN A 49 0.85 -11.43 -5.88
C GLN A 49 1.55 -10.31 -5.12
N VAL A 50 0.82 -9.55 -4.30
CA VAL A 50 1.38 -8.50 -3.45
C VAL A 50 2.35 -9.09 -2.41
N ALA A 51 1.96 -10.19 -1.74
CA ALA A 51 2.79 -10.87 -0.76
C ALA A 51 4.10 -11.40 -1.36
N MET A 52 4.05 -12.03 -2.54
CA MET A 52 5.25 -12.47 -3.26
C MET A 52 6.20 -11.30 -3.58
N ARG A 53 5.64 -10.14 -3.98
CA ARG A 53 6.44 -8.93 -4.24
C ARG A 53 7.08 -8.39 -2.98
N ALA A 54 6.33 -8.30 -1.88
CA ALA A 54 6.86 -7.87 -0.59
C ALA A 54 7.99 -8.80 -0.11
N HIS A 55 7.83 -10.11 -0.29
CA HIS A 55 8.84 -11.10 0.06
C HIS A 55 10.11 -10.94 -0.79
N ARG A 56 9.98 -10.83 -2.13
CA ARG A 56 11.10 -10.61 -3.04
C ARG A 56 11.89 -9.34 -2.73
N LEU A 57 11.20 -8.30 -2.28
CA LEU A 57 11.78 -7.02 -1.89
C LEU A 57 12.27 -6.98 -0.43
N GLN A 58 12.14 -8.08 0.32
CA GLN A 58 12.54 -8.22 1.72
C GLN A 58 11.93 -7.13 2.61
N LEU A 59 10.65 -6.83 2.41
CA LEU A 59 9.97 -5.75 3.14
C LEU A 59 9.49 -6.21 4.52
N PRO A 60 9.48 -5.30 5.51
CA PRO A 60 8.88 -5.59 6.80
C PRO A 60 7.35 -5.58 6.66
N THR A 61 6.74 -6.75 6.53
CA THR A 61 5.29 -6.91 6.33
C THR A 61 4.50 -6.96 7.63
N GLN A 62 5.18 -7.04 8.78
CA GLN A 62 4.56 -7.07 10.10
C GLN A 62 3.75 -5.78 10.33
N GLY A 63 2.52 -5.92 10.78
CA GLY A 63 1.62 -4.79 11.06
C GLY A 63 0.90 -4.20 9.84
N LEU A 64 1.26 -4.58 8.60
CA LEU A 64 0.55 -4.13 7.42
C LEU A 64 -0.73 -4.96 7.20
N LYS A 65 -1.90 -4.32 7.32
CA LYS A 65 -3.16 -4.92 6.87
C LYS A 65 -3.22 -4.85 5.34
N MET A 66 -3.69 -5.90 4.69
CA MET A 66 -3.85 -5.94 3.24
C MET A 66 -5.28 -6.35 2.87
N LEU A 67 -5.82 -5.70 1.84
CA LEU A 67 -7.16 -5.97 1.33
C LEU A 67 -7.14 -5.93 -0.20
N ALA A 68 -7.76 -6.93 -0.83
CA ALA A 68 -7.93 -6.96 -2.29
C ALA A 68 -9.42 -6.77 -2.58
N GLU A 69 -9.84 -5.52 -2.75
CA GLU A 69 -11.24 -5.13 -2.90
C GLU A 69 -11.38 -3.98 -3.89
N THR A 70 -12.51 -3.95 -4.60
CA THR A 70 -12.84 -2.91 -5.58
C THR A 70 -14.00 -2.03 -5.14
N SER A 71 -14.83 -2.48 -4.19
CA SER A 71 -15.94 -1.70 -3.62
C SER A 71 -15.46 -0.89 -2.41
N VAL A 72 -15.70 0.42 -2.46
CA VAL A 72 -15.39 1.33 -1.35
C VAL A 72 -16.25 1.04 -0.14
N GLU A 73 -17.51 0.66 -0.34
CA GLU A 73 -18.45 0.28 0.71
C GLU A 73 -17.92 -0.91 1.51
N THR A 74 -17.42 -1.94 0.82
CA THR A 74 -16.77 -3.09 1.47
C THR A 74 -15.53 -2.67 2.23
N ILE A 75 -14.68 -1.82 1.65
CA ILE A 75 -13.45 -1.33 2.30
C ILE A 75 -13.77 -0.57 3.60
N LEU A 76 -14.84 0.23 3.62
CA LEU A 76 -15.26 1.01 4.79
C LEU A 76 -15.90 0.16 5.91
N ALA A 77 -16.30 -1.08 5.61
CA ALA A 77 -16.92 -1.98 6.58
C ALA A 77 -15.93 -2.84 7.38
N VAL A 78 -14.61 -2.69 7.12
CA VAL A 78 -13.52 -3.48 7.74
C VAL A 78 -12.92 -2.80 8.97
#